data_AF-A0A932AWW4-F1
#
_entry.id   AF-A0A932AWW4-F1
#
_cell.length_a   1.000
_cell.length_b   1.000
_cell.length_c   1.000
_cell.angle_alpha   90.00
_cell.angle_beta   90.00
_cell.angle_gamma   90.00
#
_symmetry.space_group_name_H-M   'P 1'
#
loop_
_entity.id
_entity.type
_entity.pdbx_description
1 polymer ?
#
loop_
_entity_poly.entity_id
_entity_poly.type
_entity_poly.pdbx_seq_one_letter_code
_entity_poly.pdbx_strand_id
1 'polypeptide(L)'
;QGERAARMLVRAIRGDYKPATVTQRVPIISPTVLQWTGASPWMDLVQRALTWEAREPDVYVNFFFSFPFADVPDVGMTFQVMTNGDPGLARRVADDMAAAAWRQREALIGSTKVHTIPEGVALAKQAMASGAAPVVLADHSDRSGSATWILKEVIEQDLSDVLIATIADAKAIDVLKARGVKAGDAFDMEVGGLVDESAGAPVRVQGTVLAAGEGKGQLWVVVQFGRGNVLVLSRYLVQVMEPGSLSGLGLDVSAFKAFAIKSRVHFRRGFDDSGFARTILLVEPVEPFLGTVRLEGLPYQNVDLKKFYPYGDPKFP
;
A
#
# COMPACT_ATOMS: atom_id res chain seq x y z
N GLN A 1 -0.75 -11.52 17.74
CA GLN A 1 -1.29 -12.65 16.96
C GLN A 1 -0.48 -13.93 17.12
N GLY A 2 0.85 -13.94 16.92
CA GLY A 2 1.66 -15.16 17.09
C GLY A 2 1.54 -15.82 18.47
N GLU A 3 1.63 -15.03 19.55
CA GLU A 3 1.42 -15.51 20.92
C GLU A 3 0.02 -16.12 21.13
N ARG A 4 -1.01 -15.46 20.60
CA ARG A 4 -2.41 -15.91 20.68
C ARG A 4 -2.59 -17.27 20.01
N ALA A 5 -2.01 -17.46 18.83
CA ALA A 5 -2.04 -18.74 18.12
C ALA A 5 -1.31 -19.86 18.90
N ALA A 6 -0.12 -19.58 19.43
CA ALA A 6 0.64 -20.53 20.23
C ALA A 6 -0.11 -20.96 21.50
N ARG A 7 -0.75 -20.00 22.19
CA ARG A 7 -1.58 -20.27 23.37
C ARG A 7 -2.75 -21.20 23.05
N MET A 8 -3.44 -20.97 21.93
CA MET A 8 -4.55 -21.83 21.50
C MET A 8 -4.09 -23.22 21.08
N LEU A 9 -2.95 -23.33 20.40
CA LEU A 9 -2.34 -24.62 20.08
C LEU A 9 -2.07 -25.46 21.33
N VAL A 10 -1.50 -24.85 22.38
CA VAL A 10 -1.24 -25.56 23.66
C VAL A 10 -2.55 -25.99 24.32
N ARG A 11 -3.58 -25.14 24.35
CA ARG A 11 -4.90 -25.50 24.90
C ARG A 11 -5.56 -26.62 24.11
N ALA A 12 -5.42 -26.63 22.79
CA ALA A 12 -5.95 -27.70 21.94
C ALA A 12 -5.25 -29.04 22.21
N ILE A 13 -3.93 -29.05 22.36
CA ILE A 13 -3.16 -30.25 22.72
C ILE A 13 -3.60 -30.81 24.08
N ARG A 14 -3.93 -29.93 25.04
CA ARG A 14 -4.40 -30.31 26.38
C ARG A 14 -5.88 -30.74 26.42
N GLY A 15 -6.64 -30.47 25.37
CA GLY A 15 -8.08 -30.74 25.31
C GLY A 15 -8.96 -29.64 25.92
N ASP A 16 -8.37 -28.55 26.43
CA ASP A 16 -9.06 -27.38 27.02
C ASP A 16 -9.72 -26.48 25.97
N TYR A 17 -9.37 -26.69 24.69
CA TYR A 17 -9.94 -26.00 23.55
C TYR A 17 -10.16 -27.00 22.41
N LYS A 18 -11.40 -27.21 22.00
CA LYS A 18 -11.76 -28.11 20.90
C LYS A 18 -12.23 -27.26 19.72
N PRO A 19 -11.39 -26.99 18.71
CA PRO A 19 -11.75 -26.09 17.62
C PRO A 19 -13.04 -26.54 16.91
N ALA A 20 -14.06 -25.69 16.92
CA ALA A 20 -15.20 -25.78 16.01
C ALA A 20 -15.16 -24.56 15.09
N THR A 21 -15.12 -24.78 13.77
CA THR A 21 -14.86 -23.71 12.80
C THR A 21 -15.98 -23.55 11.79
N VAL A 22 -16.26 -22.31 11.42
CA VAL A 22 -17.07 -21.95 10.26
C VAL A 22 -16.28 -21.02 9.36
N THR A 23 -16.26 -21.32 8.06
CA THR A 23 -15.72 -20.42 7.03
C THR A 23 -16.87 -19.94 6.15
N GLN A 24 -16.94 -18.65 5.90
CA GLN A 24 -17.98 -18.00 5.12
C GLN A 24 -17.37 -17.00 4.15
N ARG A 25 -17.54 -17.28 2.85
CA ARG A 25 -17.15 -16.37 1.78
C ARG A 25 -18.24 -15.34 1.56
N VAL A 26 -17.84 -14.10 1.35
CA VAL A 26 -18.72 -12.99 0.94
C VAL A 26 -18.29 -12.60 -0.47
N PRO A 27 -19.21 -12.47 -1.44
CA PRO A 27 -18.86 -12.19 -2.83
C PRO A 27 -18.50 -10.71 -3.03
N ILE A 28 -17.50 -10.25 -2.28
CA ILE A 28 -16.87 -8.93 -2.38
C ILE A 28 -15.40 -9.17 -2.75
N ILE A 29 -14.95 -8.51 -3.80
CA ILE A 29 -13.53 -8.42 -4.15
C ILE A 29 -13.11 -6.95 -4.08
N SER A 30 -11.99 -6.67 -3.40
CA SER A 30 -11.57 -5.30 -3.13
C SER A 30 -10.07 -5.12 -3.36
N PRO A 31 -9.64 -4.05 -4.05
CA PRO A 31 -8.25 -3.64 -4.12
C PRO A 31 -7.66 -3.37 -2.73
N THR A 32 -6.45 -3.88 -2.47
CA THR A 32 -5.82 -3.81 -1.14
C THR A 32 -5.55 -2.39 -0.64
N VAL A 33 -5.48 -1.39 -1.53
CA VAL A 33 -5.28 0.01 -1.13
C VAL A 33 -6.53 0.57 -0.42
N LEU A 34 -7.71 0.05 -0.73
CA LEU A 34 -8.97 0.47 -0.13
C LEU A 34 -9.16 -0.13 1.27
N GLN A 35 -8.47 -1.23 1.58
CA GLN A 35 -8.66 -2.06 2.78
C GLN A 35 -8.01 -1.49 4.05
N TRP A 36 -7.83 -0.17 4.16
CA TRP A 36 -7.18 0.42 5.33
C TRP A 36 -8.12 0.40 6.54
N THR A 37 -7.70 -0.29 7.60
CA THR A 37 -8.49 -0.50 8.82
C THR A 37 -8.33 0.61 9.87
N GLY A 38 -7.60 1.69 9.57
CA GLY A 38 -7.49 2.85 10.46
C GLY A 38 -8.66 3.83 10.38
N ALA A 39 -9.58 3.62 9.43
CA ALA A 39 -10.80 4.42 9.30
C ALA A 39 -12.01 3.54 8.95
N SER A 40 -13.20 4.05 9.25
CA SER A 40 -14.46 3.46 8.78
C SER A 40 -14.50 3.50 7.24
N PRO A 41 -15.08 2.49 6.59
CA PRO A 41 -15.87 1.39 7.17
C PRO A 41 -15.07 0.13 7.53
N TRP A 42 -13.83 -0.01 7.09
CA TRP A 42 -13.02 -1.20 7.38
C TRP A 42 -12.69 -1.33 8.87
N MET A 43 -12.45 -0.22 9.55
CA MET A 43 -12.31 -0.18 11.00
C MET A 43 -13.54 -0.75 11.69
N ASP A 44 -14.75 -0.40 11.25
CA ASP A 44 -16.00 -0.82 11.90
C ASP A 44 -16.20 -2.34 11.81
N LEU A 45 -15.82 -2.95 10.67
CA LEU A 45 -15.81 -4.41 10.54
C LEU A 45 -14.82 -5.07 11.49
N VAL A 46 -13.60 -4.52 11.62
CA VAL A 46 -12.61 -5.04 12.57
C VAL A 46 -13.11 -4.88 14.01
N GLN A 47 -13.70 -3.74 14.37
CA GLN A 47 -14.26 -3.51 15.72
C GLN A 47 -15.42 -4.45 16.02
N ARG A 48 -16.23 -4.79 15.01
CA ARG A 48 -17.31 -5.79 15.15
C ARG A 48 -16.75 -7.17 15.50
N ALA A 49 -15.70 -7.61 14.80
CA ALA A 49 -15.01 -8.86 15.12
C ALA A 49 -14.47 -8.85 16.56
N LEU A 50 -13.76 -7.78 16.95
CA LEU A 50 -13.23 -7.62 18.31
C LEU A 50 -14.32 -7.60 19.39
N THR A 51 -15.49 -7.04 19.08
CA THR A 51 -16.65 -7.04 19.99
C THR A 51 -17.16 -8.45 20.25
N TRP A 52 -17.22 -9.31 19.22
CA TRP A 52 -17.56 -10.72 19.39
C TRP A 52 -16.54 -11.44 20.28
N GLU A 53 -15.24 -11.28 19.98
CA GLU A 53 -14.16 -11.91 20.75
C GLU A 53 -14.12 -11.46 22.21
N ALA A 54 -14.55 -10.23 22.50
CA ALA A 54 -14.63 -9.71 23.87
C ALA A 54 -15.86 -10.22 24.64
N ARG A 55 -17.00 -10.44 23.95
CA ARG A 55 -18.26 -10.88 24.59
C ARG A 55 -18.34 -12.38 24.78
N GLU A 56 -17.73 -13.13 23.88
CA GLU A 56 -17.78 -14.59 23.84
C GLU A 56 -16.36 -15.12 24.02
N PRO A 57 -15.95 -15.47 25.25
CA PRO A 57 -14.65 -16.08 25.50
C PRO A 57 -14.45 -17.28 24.59
N ASP A 58 -13.20 -17.51 24.17
CA ASP A 58 -12.83 -18.59 23.25
C ASP A 58 -13.41 -18.49 21.83
N VAL A 59 -13.99 -17.34 21.45
CA VAL A 59 -14.30 -17.02 20.05
C VAL A 59 -13.13 -16.28 19.39
N TYR A 60 -12.81 -16.68 18.17
CA TYR A 60 -11.78 -16.08 17.32
C TYR A 60 -12.39 -15.79 15.95
N VAL A 61 -12.27 -14.56 15.48
CA VAL A 61 -12.80 -14.11 14.19
C VAL A 61 -11.63 -13.68 13.31
N ASN A 62 -11.32 -14.51 12.32
CA ASN A 62 -10.35 -14.19 11.29
C ASN A 62 -11.06 -13.52 10.11
N PHE A 63 -10.58 -12.34 9.75
CA PHE A 63 -11.06 -11.59 8.61
C PHE A 63 -10.01 -11.60 7.48
N PHE A 64 -10.34 -12.27 6.38
CA PHE A 64 -9.55 -12.28 5.16
C PHE A 64 -10.17 -11.33 4.14
N PHE A 65 -9.49 -10.21 3.88
CA PHE A 65 -9.98 -9.12 3.04
C PHE A 65 -10.04 -9.45 1.54
N SER A 66 -9.37 -10.53 1.12
CA SER A 66 -8.96 -10.87 -0.27
C SER A 66 -7.64 -10.23 -0.70
N PHE A 67 -6.93 -10.93 -1.60
CA PHE A 67 -5.83 -10.39 -2.38
C PHE A 67 -6.20 -10.50 -3.86
N PRO A 68 -6.80 -9.46 -4.47
CA PRO A 68 -7.40 -9.57 -5.78
C PRO A 68 -6.38 -9.86 -6.88
N PHE A 69 -5.12 -9.51 -6.66
CA PHE A 69 -4.05 -9.71 -7.64
C PHE A 69 -3.57 -11.15 -7.75
N ALA A 70 -4.10 -12.07 -6.94
CA ALA A 70 -3.91 -13.51 -7.14
C ALA A 70 -5.03 -14.04 -8.05
N ASP A 71 -4.66 -14.50 -9.25
CA ASP A 71 -5.58 -15.16 -10.17
C ASP A 71 -5.85 -16.60 -9.72
N VAL A 72 -6.61 -16.75 -8.63
CA VAL A 72 -6.95 -18.04 -8.00
C VAL A 72 -8.45 -18.13 -7.72
N PRO A 73 -9.06 -19.33 -7.80
CA PRO A 73 -10.51 -19.50 -7.64
C PRO A 73 -11.02 -19.16 -6.23
N ASP A 74 -10.12 -19.09 -5.24
CA ASP A 74 -10.43 -18.80 -3.84
C ASP A 74 -10.41 -17.31 -3.50
N VAL A 75 -10.21 -16.43 -4.48
CA VAL A 75 -10.23 -14.97 -4.28
C VAL A 75 -11.59 -14.52 -3.73
N GLY A 76 -11.58 -13.48 -2.90
CA GLY A 76 -12.79 -12.90 -2.31
C GLY A 76 -12.71 -12.78 -0.80
N MET A 77 -13.55 -11.90 -0.27
CA MET A 77 -13.65 -11.67 1.15
C MET A 77 -14.11 -12.94 1.88
N THR A 78 -13.46 -13.29 2.98
CA THR A 78 -13.78 -14.50 3.74
C THR A 78 -13.68 -14.23 5.24
N PHE A 79 -14.68 -14.67 5.99
CA PHE A 79 -14.62 -14.77 7.45
C PHE A 79 -14.40 -16.22 7.85
N GLN A 80 -13.48 -16.45 8.77
CA GLN A 80 -13.34 -17.74 9.45
C GLN A 80 -13.51 -17.51 10.95
N VAL A 81 -14.51 -18.15 11.53
CA VAL A 81 -14.77 -18.11 12.96
C VAL A 81 -14.37 -19.44 13.57
N MET A 82 -13.69 -19.39 14.71
CA MET A 82 -13.37 -20.55 15.53
C MET A 82 -13.92 -20.34 16.94
N THR A 83 -14.46 -21.41 17.52
CA THR A 83 -14.96 -21.47 18.89
C THR A 83 -14.43 -22.71 19.59
N ASN A 84 -14.71 -22.83 20.89
CA ASN A 84 -14.41 -24.01 21.69
C ASN A 84 -15.62 -24.96 21.75
N GLY A 85 -15.71 -25.89 20.79
CA GLY A 85 -16.71 -26.96 20.78
C GLY A 85 -18.12 -26.53 20.42
N ASP A 86 -18.33 -25.28 19.99
CA ASP A 86 -19.65 -24.73 19.66
C ASP A 86 -19.74 -24.28 18.18
N PRO A 87 -20.07 -25.19 17.25
CA PRO A 87 -20.24 -24.83 15.84
C PRO A 87 -21.46 -23.91 15.59
N GLY A 88 -22.45 -23.89 16.50
CA GLY A 88 -23.62 -23.01 16.40
C GLY A 88 -23.25 -21.56 16.66
N LEU A 89 -22.45 -21.30 17.69
CA LEU A 89 -21.84 -19.98 17.93
C LEU A 89 -20.94 -19.57 16.77
N ALA A 90 -20.09 -20.48 16.26
CA ALA A 90 -19.23 -20.19 15.10
C ALA A 90 -20.04 -19.72 13.89
N ARG A 91 -21.17 -20.39 13.60
CA ARG A 91 -22.09 -20.01 12.52
C ARG A 91 -22.73 -18.64 12.76
N ARG A 92 -23.29 -18.40 13.95
CA ARG A 92 -23.94 -17.12 14.28
C ARG A 92 -23.01 -15.93 14.09
N VAL A 93 -21.76 -16.05 14.55
CA VAL A 93 -20.76 -14.98 14.42
C VAL A 93 -20.36 -14.80 12.95
N ALA A 94 -20.15 -15.88 12.20
CA ALA A 94 -19.80 -15.80 10.78
C ALA A 94 -20.90 -15.13 9.96
N ASP A 95 -22.17 -15.49 10.21
CA ASP A 95 -23.33 -14.91 9.54
C ASP A 95 -23.47 -13.41 9.86
N ASP A 96 -23.28 -13.02 11.12
CA ASP A 96 -23.31 -11.60 11.53
C ASP A 96 -22.21 -10.77 10.85
N MET A 97 -20.98 -11.29 10.83
CA MET A 97 -19.84 -10.63 10.18
C MET A 97 -20.05 -10.51 8.66
N ALA A 98 -20.48 -11.61 8.02
CA ALA A 98 -20.74 -11.64 6.60
C ALA A 98 -21.87 -10.70 6.18
N ALA A 99 -22.98 -10.70 6.92
CA ALA A 99 -24.11 -9.81 6.67
C ALA A 99 -23.74 -8.33 6.89
N ALA A 100 -22.92 -8.03 7.90
CA ALA A 100 -22.41 -6.67 8.12
C ALA A 100 -21.54 -6.20 6.95
N ALA A 101 -20.59 -7.01 6.51
CA ALA A 101 -19.74 -6.68 5.36
C ALA A 101 -20.55 -6.52 4.09
N TRP A 102 -21.52 -7.41 3.84
CA TRP A 102 -22.39 -7.33 2.67
C TRP A 102 -23.24 -6.06 2.65
N ARG A 103 -23.83 -5.66 3.79
CA ARG A 103 -24.57 -4.39 3.90
C ARG A 103 -23.68 -3.16 3.67
N GLN A 104 -22.42 -3.22 4.06
CA GLN A 104 -21.46 -2.13 3.92
C GLN A 104 -20.66 -2.14 2.61
N ARG A 105 -20.90 -3.11 1.71
CA ARG A 105 -20.07 -3.35 0.51
C ARG A 105 -19.82 -2.10 -0.34
N GLU A 106 -20.84 -1.26 -0.53
CA GLU A 106 -20.69 -0.03 -1.31
C GLU A 106 -19.72 0.95 -0.65
N ALA A 107 -19.84 1.14 0.67
CA ALA A 107 -18.94 2.01 1.43
C ALA A 107 -17.51 1.44 1.50
N LEU A 108 -17.36 0.12 1.64
CA LEU A 108 -16.06 -0.56 1.69
C LEU A 108 -15.24 -0.34 0.41
N ILE A 109 -15.90 -0.22 -0.74
CA ILE A 109 -15.25 0.02 -2.02
C ILE A 109 -15.19 1.50 -2.38
N GLY A 110 -16.22 2.29 -2.05
CA GLY A 110 -16.37 3.68 -2.51
C GLY A 110 -15.80 4.76 -1.59
N SER A 111 -15.38 4.43 -0.36
CA SER A 111 -14.96 5.44 0.64
C SER A 111 -13.58 6.05 0.41
N THR A 112 -12.75 5.44 -0.44
CA THR A 112 -11.38 5.87 -0.69
C THR A 112 -11.22 6.31 -2.14
N LYS A 113 -10.87 7.59 -2.34
CA LYS A 113 -10.58 8.12 -3.67
C LYS A 113 -9.14 7.81 -4.08
N VAL A 114 -8.98 7.29 -5.29
CA VAL A 114 -7.69 7.09 -5.96
C VAL A 114 -7.69 7.94 -7.22
N HIS A 115 -6.59 8.64 -7.45
CA HIS A 115 -6.40 9.50 -8.62
C HIS A 115 -5.44 8.84 -9.62
N THR A 116 -5.52 9.25 -10.88
CA THR A 116 -4.41 8.97 -11.80
C THR A 116 -3.18 9.76 -11.36
N ILE A 117 -1.98 9.24 -11.62
CA ILE A 117 -0.72 9.92 -11.27
C ILE A 117 -0.63 11.34 -11.85
N PRO A 118 -0.97 11.60 -13.13
CA PRO A 118 -0.99 12.97 -13.66
C PRO A 118 -1.93 13.91 -12.90
N GLU A 119 -3.16 13.45 -12.61
CA GLU A 119 -4.14 14.22 -11.82
C GLU A 119 -3.65 14.46 -10.38
N GLY A 120 -3.09 13.42 -9.75
CA GLY A 120 -2.57 13.50 -8.39
C GLY A 120 -1.42 14.51 -8.26
N VAL A 121 -0.49 14.53 -9.21
CA VAL A 121 0.60 15.52 -9.24
C VAL A 121 0.06 16.95 -9.42
N ALA A 122 -0.95 17.13 -10.28
CA ALA A 122 -1.61 18.43 -10.45
C ALA A 122 -2.34 18.88 -9.16
N LEU A 123 -3.04 17.98 -8.48
CA LEU A 123 -3.67 18.23 -7.19
C LEU A 123 -2.65 18.52 -6.08
N ALA A 124 -1.51 17.84 -6.07
CA ALA A 124 -0.42 18.12 -5.15
C ALA A 124 0.10 19.55 -5.34
N LYS A 125 0.29 19.99 -6.60
CA LYS A 125 0.68 21.37 -6.92
C LYS A 125 -0.31 22.40 -6.37
N GLN A 126 -1.61 22.15 -6.50
CA GLN A 126 -2.67 23.01 -5.96
C GLN A 126 -2.69 23.03 -4.42
N ALA A 127 -2.55 21.86 -3.78
CA ALA A 127 -2.49 21.73 -2.33
C ALA A 127 -1.27 22.47 -1.76
N MET A 128 -0.11 22.35 -2.40
CA MET A 128 1.10 23.08 -2.02
C MET A 128 0.93 24.59 -2.14
N ALA A 129 0.35 25.07 -3.24
CA ALA A 129 0.10 26.50 -3.46
C ALA A 129 -0.90 27.11 -2.47
N SER A 130 -1.84 26.31 -1.94
CA SER A 130 -2.84 26.71 -0.96
C SER A 130 -2.42 26.50 0.50
N GLY A 131 -1.16 26.11 0.76
CA GLY A 131 -0.66 25.90 2.12
C GLY A 131 -1.11 24.60 2.78
N ALA A 132 -1.59 23.63 1.99
CA ALA A 132 -2.00 22.30 2.43
C ALA A 132 -0.88 21.25 2.37
N ALA A 133 0.38 21.69 2.44
CA ALA A 133 1.58 20.85 2.56
C ALA A 133 1.85 20.46 4.03
N PRO A 134 2.61 19.37 4.31
CA PRO A 134 3.17 18.41 3.35
C PRO A 134 2.12 17.56 2.64
N VAL A 135 2.33 17.34 1.34
CA VAL A 135 1.51 16.44 0.51
C VAL A 135 2.21 15.08 0.38
N VAL A 136 1.47 13.99 0.53
CA VAL A 136 1.95 12.64 0.20
C VAL A 136 1.28 12.16 -1.08
N LEU A 137 2.09 11.89 -2.10
CA LEU A 137 1.71 11.16 -3.31
C LEU A 137 2.07 9.69 -3.10
N ALA A 138 1.08 8.88 -2.75
CA ALA A 138 1.28 7.46 -2.47
C ALA A 138 0.94 6.62 -3.71
N ASP A 139 1.98 6.22 -4.45
CA ASP A 139 1.85 5.20 -5.49
C ASP A 139 1.62 3.85 -4.83
N HIS A 140 0.38 3.38 -4.89
CA HIS A 140 0.01 2.09 -4.31
C HIS A 140 0.20 0.93 -5.28
N SER A 141 0.32 1.22 -6.58
CA SER A 141 0.40 0.22 -7.63
C SER A 141 1.77 -0.46 -7.59
N ASP A 142 2.84 0.32 -7.52
CA ASP A 142 4.24 -0.13 -7.52
C ASP A 142 4.86 -0.08 -6.11
N ARG A 143 4.37 -0.90 -5.18
CA ARG A 143 4.88 -0.91 -3.80
C ARG A 143 6.38 -1.24 -3.78
N SER A 144 7.20 -0.35 -3.22
CA SER A 144 8.68 -0.41 -3.12
C SER A 144 9.49 -0.46 -4.42
N GLY A 145 8.82 -0.48 -5.57
CA GLY A 145 9.39 -0.86 -6.86
C GLY A 145 10.21 0.21 -7.57
N SER A 146 10.29 0.03 -8.89
CA SER A 146 11.11 0.79 -9.84
C SER A 146 10.30 1.74 -10.72
N ALA A 147 9.01 1.93 -10.46
CA ALA A 147 8.15 2.75 -11.30
C ALA A 147 8.53 4.24 -11.26
N THR A 148 8.47 4.85 -12.43
CA THR A 148 8.92 6.23 -12.68
C THR A 148 7.78 7.20 -12.96
N TRP A 149 6.52 6.73 -12.99
CA TRP A 149 5.35 7.54 -13.36
C TRP A 149 5.27 8.87 -12.59
N ILE A 150 5.41 8.87 -11.26
CA ILE A 150 5.41 10.12 -10.49
C ILE A 150 6.64 10.98 -10.80
N LEU A 151 7.83 10.38 -10.94
CA LEU A 151 9.06 11.12 -11.28
C LEU A 151 8.90 11.85 -12.63
N LYS A 152 8.34 11.15 -13.63
CA LYS A 152 8.03 11.72 -14.94
C LYS A 152 7.10 12.93 -14.81
N GLU A 153 5.96 12.78 -14.14
CA GLU A 153 4.99 13.86 -13.97
C GLU A 153 5.52 15.03 -13.12
N VAL A 154 6.37 14.77 -12.12
CA VAL A 154 7.03 15.82 -11.34
C VAL A 154 7.90 16.70 -12.24
N ILE A 155 8.60 16.12 -13.22
CA ILE A 155 9.41 16.85 -14.19
C ILE A 155 8.52 17.55 -15.21
N GLU A 156 7.59 16.83 -15.85
CA GLU A 156 6.74 17.37 -16.93
C GLU A 156 5.81 18.49 -16.46
N GLN A 157 5.32 18.42 -15.22
CA GLN A 157 4.45 19.45 -14.64
C GLN A 157 5.21 20.53 -13.86
N ASP A 158 6.55 20.51 -13.86
CA ASP A 158 7.42 21.44 -13.11
C ASP A 158 6.96 21.58 -11.64
N LEU A 159 6.79 20.45 -10.96
CA LEU A 159 6.56 20.42 -9.52
C LEU A 159 7.91 20.54 -8.80
N SER A 160 7.97 21.43 -7.80
CA SER A 160 9.19 21.75 -7.04
C SER A 160 9.10 21.29 -5.59
N ASP A 161 10.23 21.26 -4.89
CA ASP A 161 10.33 20.87 -3.47
C ASP A 161 9.76 19.46 -3.20
N VAL A 162 9.94 18.53 -4.14
CA VAL A 162 9.44 17.14 -4.05
C VAL A 162 10.55 16.18 -3.65
N LEU A 163 10.29 15.33 -2.67
CA LEU A 163 11.11 14.17 -2.37
C LEU A 163 10.53 12.91 -3.03
N ILE A 164 11.19 12.39 -4.06
CA ILE A 164 10.97 11.05 -4.58
C ILE A 164 11.69 10.08 -3.65
N ALA A 165 10.93 9.53 -2.70
CA ALA A 165 11.48 8.90 -1.50
C ALA A 165 12.24 7.60 -1.78
N THR A 166 11.97 6.93 -2.90
CA THR A 166 12.75 5.79 -3.39
C THR A 166 12.39 5.43 -4.83
N ILE A 167 13.39 5.07 -5.63
CA ILE A 167 13.27 4.27 -6.85
C ILE A 167 14.36 3.19 -6.79
N ALA A 168 13.94 1.92 -6.89
CA ALA A 168 14.90 0.82 -6.94
C ALA A 168 15.53 0.72 -8.34
N ASP A 169 16.85 0.79 -8.40
CA ASP A 169 17.61 0.63 -9.64
C ASP A 169 19.00 0.03 -9.37
N ALA A 170 19.07 -1.30 -9.45
CA ALA A 170 20.29 -2.04 -9.24
C ALA A 170 21.40 -1.65 -10.24
N LYS A 171 21.04 -1.38 -11.50
CA LYS A 171 22.02 -1.06 -12.55
C LYS A 171 22.63 0.31 -12.32
N ALA A 172 21.81 1.31 -12.03
CA ALA A 172 22.30 2.66 -11.73
C ALA A 172 23.20 2.65 -10.49
N ILE A 173 22.79 1.98 -9.41
CA ILE A 173 23.59 1.88 -8.19
C ILE A 173 24.92 1.16 -8.43
N ASP A 174 24.96 0.08 -9.20
CA ASP A 174 26.23 -0.62 -9.51
C ASP A 174 27.20 0.27 -10.31
N VAL A 175 26.70 1.00 -11.29
CA VAL A 175 27.50 1.95 -12.07
C VAL A 175 28.06 3.07 -11.18
N LEU A 176 27.23 3.63 -10.30
CA LEU A 176 27.63 4.70 -9.38
C LEU A 176 28.66 4.20 -8.35
N LYS A 177 28.45 2.98 -7.83
CA LYS A 177 29.38 2.32 -6.90
C LYS A 177 30.74 2.08 -7.56
N ALA A 178 30.75 1.54 -8.79
CA ALA A 178 31.99 1.30 -9.54
C ALA A 178 32.77 2.58 -9.86
N ARG A 179 32.07 3.71 -10.01
CA ARG A 179 32.65 5.04 -10.23
C ARG A 179 33.14 5.72 -8.94
N GLY A 180 32.86 5.16 -7.76
CA GLY A 180 33.19 5.78 -6.48
C GLY A 180 32.41 7.09 -6.26
N VAL A 181 31.10 7.08 -6.56
CA VAL A 181 30.22 8.24 -6.41
C VAL A 181 30.37 8.92 -5.05
N LYS A 182 30.39 10.26 -5.04
CA LYS A 182 30.45 11.08 -3.84
C LYS A 182 29.54 12.31 -3.95
N ALA A 183 29.27 12.95 -2.82
CA ALA A 183 28.57 14.22 -2.78
C ALA A 183 29.28 15.28 -3.65
N GLY A 184 28.50 16.06 -4.39
CA GLY A 184 28.97 17.07 -5.34
C GLY A 184 29.22 16.56 -6.77
N ASP A 185 29.23 15.24 -7.00
CA ASP A 185 29.38 14.71 -8.36
C ASP A 185 28.17 15.06 -9.23
N ALA A 186 28.41 15.34 -10.52
CA ALA A 186 27.35 15.50 -11.50
C ALA A 186 26.60 14.17 -11.70
N PHE A 187 25.27 14.24 -11.76
CA PHE A 187 24.41 13.10 -12.01
C PHE A 187 23.67 13.31 -13.34
N ASP A 188 23.80 12.35 -14.25
CA ASP A 188 23.09 12.37 -15.52
C ASP A 188 22.88 10.91 -16.00
N MET A 189 21.77 10.31 -15.59
CA MET A 189 21.45 8.90 -15.84
C MET A 189 19.95 8.70 -16.05
N GLU A 190 19.58 7.67 -16.81
CA GLU A 190 18.21 7.15 -16.77
C GLU A 190 18.06 6.27 -15.53
N VAL A 191 16.91 6.37 -14.86
CA VAL A 191 16.62 5.65 -13.63
C VAL A 191 15.25 4.99 -13.68
N GLY A 192 15.12 3.84 -13.03
CA GLY A 192 13.85 3.13 -12.88
C GLY A 192 13.30 2.59 -14.20
N GLY A 193 11.98 2.40 -14.28
CA GLY A 193 11.32 1.81 -15.45
C GLY A 193 11.75 0.35 -15.68
N LEU A 194 12.04 -0.36 -14.58
CA LEU A 194 12.48 -1.75 -14.59
C LEU A 194 11.31 -2.69 -14.30
N VAL A 195 11.42 -3.96 -14.68
CA VAL A 195 10.42 -5.05 -14.58
C VAL A 195 9.60 -5.23 -15.86
N ASP A 196 8.54 -4.43 -16.06
CA ASP A 196 7.64 -4.50 -17.22
C ASP A 196 6.94 -3.13 -17.45
N GLU A 197 5.95 -3.08 -18.35
CA GLU A 197 5.20 -1.85 -18.70
C GLU A 197 4.61 -1.12 -17.48
N SER A 198 4.31 -1.85 -16.39
CA SER A 198 3.76 -1.26 -15.16
C SER A 198 4.71 -0.30 -14.47
N ALA A 199 6.02 -0.42 -14.69
CA ALA A 199 7.01 0.50 -14.13
C ALA A 199 7.20 1.77 -14.97
N GLY A 200 6.58 1.85 -16.14
CA GLY A 200 6.79 2.94 -17.09
C GLY A 200 8.18 2.93 -17.72
N ALA A 201 8.47 3.97 -18.51
CA ALA A 201 9.78 4.12 -19.15
C ALA A 201 10.83 4.66 -18.15
N PRO A 202 12.11 4.27 -18.28
CA PRO A 202 13.19 4.94 -17.56
C PRO A 202 13.15 6.46 -17.78
N VAL A 203 13.41 7.23 -16.73
CA VAL A 203 13.38 8.70 -16.79
C VAL A 203 14.80 9.23 -16.64
N ARG A 204 15.23 10.09 -17.57
CA ARG A 204 16.51 10.79 -17.48
C ARG A 204 16.47 11.83 -16.38
N VAL A 205 17.35 11.73 -15.40
CA VAL A 205 17.51 12.71 -14.32
C VAL A 205 18.87 13.38 -14.45
N GLN A 206 18.85 14.71 -14.53
CA GLN A 206 20.01 15.58 -14.56
C GLN A 206 20.09 16.39 -13.28
N GLY A 207 21.25 16.36 -12.61
CA GLY A 207 21.37 16.95 -11.29
C GLY A 207 22.73 16.77 -10.63
N THR A 208 22.73 16.78 -9.30
CA THR A 208 23.94 16.68 -8.49
C THR A 208 23.71 15.70 -7.34
N VAL A 209 24.70 14.85 -7.08
CA VAL A 209 24.65 13.93 -5.94
C VAL A 209 24.78 14.74 -4.65
N LEU A 210 23.76 14.69 -3.78
CA LEU A 210 23.81 15.30 -2.45
C LEU A 210 24.53 14.40 -1.46
N ALA A 211 24.26 13.10 -1.52
CA ALA A 211 24.83 12.13 -0.60
C ALA A 211 24.93 10.77 -1.27
N ALA A 212 25.97 10.03 -0.91
CA ALA A 212 26.11 8.61 -1.22
C ALA A 212 26.67 7.91 0.01
N GLY A 213 26.01 6.83 0.47
CA GLY A 213 26.39 6.18 1.72
C GLY A 213 25.85 4.76 1.86
N GLU A 214 26.64 3.90 2.50
CA GLU A 214 26.23 2.55 2.86
C GLU A 214 25.33 2.61 4.11
N GLY A 215 24.17 1.96 4.05
CA GLY A 215 23.21 1.92 5.15
C GLY A 215 22.16 0.84 4.92
N LYS A 216 21.68 0.22 6.00
CA LYS A 216 20.70 -0.89 5.92
C LYS A 216 21.12 -2.00 4.94
N GLY A 217 22.43 -2.28 4.84
CA GLY A 217 23.00 -3.33 4.00
C GLY A 217 23.13 -3.02 2.50
N GLN A 218 22.98 -1.76 2.07
CA GLN A 218 23.17 -1.37 0.66
C GLN A 218 23.66 0.07 0.51
N LEU A 219 24.18 0.40 -0.68
CA LEU A 219 24.49 1.77 -1.08
C LEU A 219 23.21 2.52 -1.43
N TRP A 220 23.08 3.72 -0.88
CA TRP A 220 22.05 4.70 -1.20
C TRP A 220 22.68 5.88 -1.93
N VAL A 221 22.00 6.40 -2.95
CA VAL A 221 22.43 7.61 -3.65
C VAL A 221 21.27 8.61 -3.66
N VAL A 222 21.55 9.82 -3.22
CA VAL A 222 20.59 10.92 -3.13
C VAL A 222 20.98 11.97 -4.17
N VAL A 223 20.07 12.29 -5.09
CA VAL A 223 20.30 13.17 -6.22
C VAL A 223 19.37 14.37 -6.13
N GLN A 224 19.92 15.57 -6.08
CA GLN A 224 19.16 16.81 -6.28
C GLN A 224 18.96 17.05 -7.76
N PHE A 225 17.75 17.45 -8.15
CA PHE A 225 17.43 17.83 -9.53
C PHE A 225 16.33 18.91 -9.55
N GLY A 226 16.14 19.55 -10.71
CA GLY A 226 15.10 20.55 -10.90
C GLY A 226 15.12 21.66 -9.84
N ARG A 227 13.94 22.11 -9.42
CA ARG A 227 13.77 23.16 -8.41
C ARG A 227 13.52 22.55 -7.03
N GLY A 228 14.59 22.27 -6.30
CA GLY A 228 14.48 21.74 -4.93
C GLY A 228 13.98 20.29 -4.85
N ASN A 229 13.96 19.55 -5.96
CA ASN A 229 13.55 18.16 -5.95
C ASN A 229 14.73 17.26 -5.57
N VAL A 230 14.41 16.15 -4.92
CA VAL A 230 15.37 15.12 -4.55
C VAL A 230 14.85 13.75 -4.93
N LEU A 231 15.73 12.95 -5.51
CA LEU A 231 15.52 11.53 -5.81
C LEU A 231 16.43 10.68 -4.94
N VAL A 232 15.84 9.70 -4.24
CA VAL A 232 16.58 8.67 -3.53
C VAL A 232 16.60 7.39 -4.37
N LEU A 233 17.79 6.88 -4.65
CA LEU A 233 18.02 5.62 -5.34
C LEU A 233 18.48 4.54 -4.36
N SER A 234 17.93 3.34 -4.54
CA SER A 234 18.31 2.13 -3.81
C SER A 234 18.62 0.99 -4.77
N ARG A 235 19.46 0.04 -4.36
CA ARG A 235 19.75 -1.15 -5.17
C ARG A 235 18.58 -2.13 -5.14
N TYR A 236 18.04 -2.33 -3.94
CA TYR A 236 16.94 -3.26 -3.69
C TYR A 236 15.63 -2.51 -3.52
N LEU A 237 14.51 -3.26 -3.59
CA LEU A 237 13.20 -2.72 -3.30
C LEU A 237 13.13 -2.25 -1.85
N VAL A 238 12.69 -1.02 -1.63
CA VAL A 238 12.52 -0.45 -0.29
C VAL A 238 11.17 0.23 -0.18
N GLN A 239 10.38 -0.14 0.82
CA GLN A 239 9.13 0.53 1.13
C GLN A 239 9.36 1.62 2.18
N VAL A 240 9.21 2.88 1.78
CA VAL A 240 9.25 4.01 2.71
C VAL A 240 7.87 4.16 3.35
N MET A 241 7.78 3.95 4.67
CA MET A 241 6.52 3.98 5.43
C MET A 241 6.45 5.13 6.43
N GLU A 242 7.57 5.78 6.71
CA GLU A 242 7.67 6.84 7.71
C GLU A 242 8.72 7.89 7.29
N PRO A 243 8.46 9.19 7.50
CA PRO A 243 9.40 10.26 7.12
C PRO A 243 10.80 10.07 7.73
N GLY A 244 10.85 9.65 9.00
CA GLY A 244 12.11 9.43 9.74
C GLY A 244 13.00 8.32 9.17
N SER A 245 12.47 7.45 8.30
CA SER A 245 13.30 6.45 7.62
C SER A 245 14.28 7.04 6.60
N LEU A 246 14.08 8.32 6.21
CA LEU A 246 14.83 9.07 5.21
C LEU A 246 15.91 9.98 5.84
N SER A 247 15.79 10.35 7.11
CA SER A 247 16.72 11.28 7.78
C SER A 247 18.14 10.70 7.92
N GLY A 248 18.28 9.38 7.96
CA GLY A 248 19.59 8.70 7.92
C GLY A 248 20.39 8.92 6.63
N LEU A 249 19.78 9.52 5.60
CA LEU A 249 20.41 9.85 4.32
C LEU A 249 20.92 11.30 4.26
N GLY A 250 20.94 12.01 5.39
CA GLY A 250 21.37 13.42 5.44
C GLY A 250 20.35 14.40 4.87
N LEU A 251 19.09 13.97 4.72
CA LEU A 251 18.00 14.79 4.22
C LEU A 251 17.28 15.51 5.36
N ASP A 252 17.11 16.82 5.22
CA ASP A 252 16.13 17.57 6.01
C ASP A 252 14.75 17.39 5.38
N VAL A 253 13.94 16.51 5.97
CA VAL A 253 12.59 16.23 5.47
C VAL A 253 11.69 17.48 5.52
N SER A 254 11.97 18.46 6.39
CA SER A 254 11.16 19.68 6.49
C SER A 254 11.32 20.63 5.29
N ALA A 255 12.36 20.44 4.47
CA ALA A 255 12.60 21.23 3.27
C ALA A 255 11.64 20.88 2.12
N PHE A 256 10.95 19.74 2.18
CA PHE A 256 10.09 19.27 1.10
C PHE A 256 8.62 19.58 1.38
N LYS A 257 7.90 19.95 0.33
CA LYS A 257 6.45 20.20 0.36
C LYS A 257 5.64 19.00 -0.12
N ALA A 258 6.24 18.11 -0.90
CA ALA A 258 5.61 16.87 -1.35
C ALA A 258 6.55 15.67 -1.22
N PHE A 259 5.96 14.51 -0.93
CA PHE A 259 6.64 13.24 -0.75
C PHE A 259 6.00 12.22 -1.68
N ALA A 260 6.73 11.80 -2.71
CA ALA A 260 6.33 10.70 -3.56
C ALA A 260 6.86 9.39 -2.96
N ILE A 261 5.95 8.56 -2.48
CA ILE A 261 6.26 7.29 -1.84
C ILE A 261 5.61 6.13 -2.59
N LYS A 262 6.17 4.94 -2.41
CA LYS A 262 5.69 3.69 -3.03
C LYS A 262 5.14 2.75 -1.97
N SER A 263 3.87 2.91 -1.62
CA SER A 263 3.24 2.24 -0.48
C SER A 263 1.72 2.18 -0.63
N ARG A 264 1.08 1.14 -0.05
CA ARG A 264 -0.38 0.97 -0.10
C ARG A 264 -1.08 1.59 1.10
N VAL A 265 -1.13 0.87 2.21
CA VAL A 265 -1.76 1.35 3.47
C VAL A 265 -0.74 1.59 4.57
N HIS A 266 0.42 0.93 4.51
CA HIS A 266 1.41 0.92 5.57
C HIS A 266 2.02 2.30 5.86
N PHE A 267 2.07 3.19 4.87
CA PHE A 267 2.59 4.53 5.06
C PHE A 267 1.76 5.38 6.01
N ARG A 268 0.47 5.05 6.18
CA ARG A 268 -0.43 5.82 7.03
C ARG A 268 0.05 5.89 8.47
N ARG A 269 0.68 4.84 8.99
CA ARG A 269 1.30 4.87 10.32
C ARG A 269 2.29 6.03 10.48
N GLY A 270 3.13 6.27 9.48
CA GLY A 270 4.22 7.24 9.57
C GLY A 270 3.86 8.62 9.05
N PHE A 271 2.98 8.72 8.05
CA PHE A 271 2.63 9.97 7.39
C PHE A 271 1.24 10.50 7.74
N ASP A 272 0.29 9.65 8.13
CA ASP A 272 -1.10 10.02 8.41
C ASP A 272 -1.35 10.08 9.91
N ASP A 273 -1.23 8.94 10.60
CA ASP A 273 -1.50 8.79 12.04
C ASP A 273 -0.57 9.66 12.91
N SER A 274 0.59 10.04 12.38
CA SER A 274 1.55 10.96 13.03
C SER A 274 1.16 12.43 12.92
N GLY A 275 0.18 12.76 12.06
CA GLY A 275 -0.18 14.13 11.69
C GLY A 275 0.82 14.82 10.76
N PHE A 276 1.76 14.07 10.17
CA PHE A 276 2.82 14.64 9.32
C PHE A 276 2.28 15.21 8.00
N ALA A 277 1.46 14.43 7.28
CA ALA A 277 0.90 14.83 6.00
C ALA A 277 -0.39 15.59 6.24
N ARG A 278 -0.48 16.79 5.66
CA ARG A 278 -1.71 17.58 5.66
C ARG A 278 -2.65 17.17 4.53
N THR A 279 -2.08 16.64 3.44
CA THR A 279 -2.82 16.14 2.28
C THR A 279 -2.26 14.78 1.87
N ILE A 280 -3.12 13.80 1.65
CA ILE A 280 -2.75 12.47 1.16
C ILE A 280 -3.50 12.21 -0.14
N LEU A 281 -2.74 11.91 -1.20
CA LEU A 281 -3.25 11.58 -2.52
C LEU A 281 -2.78 10.17 -2.85
N LEU A 282 -3.72 9.22 -2.87
CA LEU A 282 -3.49 7.88 -3.38
C LEU A 282 -3.51 7.95 -4.90
N VAL A 283 -2.47 7.44 -5.54
CA VAL A 283 -2.31 7.55 -6.98
C VAL A 283 -1.93 6.22 -7.62
N GLU A 284 -2.35 6.04 -8.87
CA GLU A 284 -1.96 4.93 -9.74
C GLU A 284 -1.73 5.40 -11.20
N PRO A 285 -1.04 4.62 -12.03
CA PRO A 285 -0.93 4.89 -13.47
C PRO A 285 -2.28 5.01 -14.17
N VAL A 286 -2.29 5.65 -15.34
CA VAL A 286 -3.51 5.78 -16.15
C VAL A 286 -3.99 4.42 -16.63
N GLU A 287 -3.07 3.52 -16.95
CA GLU A 287 -3.37 2.15 -17.36
C GLU A 287 -3.53 1.22 -16.13
N PRO A 288 -4.44 0.23 -16.19
CA PRO A 288 -4.77 -0.64 -15.06
C PRO A 288 -3.76 -1.78 -14.90
N PHE A 289 -2.54 -1.45 -14.49
CA PHE A 289 -1.49 -2.45 -14.22
C PHE A 289 -1.72 -3.21 -12.89
N LEU A 290 -0.89 -4.24 -12.65
CA LEU A 290 -0.89 -4.97 -11.38
C LEU A 290 -0.81 -4.00 -10.19
N GLY A 291 -1.73 -4.15 -9.22
CA GLY A 291 -1.84 -3.23 -8.08
C GLY A 291 -2.90 -2.13 -8.24
N THR A 292 -3.55 -2.03 -9.40
CA THR A 292 -4.63 -1.08 -9.68
C THR A 292 -5.89 -1.31 -8.83
N VAL A 293 -6.72 -0.28 -8.70
CA VAL A 293 -8.10 -0.40 -8.21
C VAL A 293 -9.10 -0.87 -9.28
N ARG A 294 -8.74 -0.78 -10.57
CA ARG A 294 -9.57 -1.17 -11.72
C ARG A 294 -9.32 -2.63 -12.09
N LEU A 295 -9.75 -3.55 -11.23
CA LEU A 295 -9.47 -4.98 -11.37
C LEU A 295 -9.99 -5.56 -12.70
N GLU A 296 -11.04 -4.99 -13.28
CA GLU A 296 -11.59 -5.36 -14.59
C GLU A 296 -10.58 -5.19 -15.75
N GLY A 297 -9.53 -4.40 -15.57
CA GLY A 297 -8.45 -4.24 -16.54
C GLY A 297 -7.37 -5.34 -16.46
N LEU A 298 -7.43 -6.23 -15.47
CA LEU A 298 -6.42 -7.26 -15.26
C LEU A 298 -6.75 -8.56 -16.05
N PRO A 299 -5.73 -9.29 -16.54
CA PRO A 299 -5.92 -10.48 -17.38
C PRO A 299 -6.19 -11.74 -16.54
N TYR A 300 -7.29 -11.78 -15.80
CA TYR A 300 -7.69 -12.98 -15.02
C TYR A 300 -8.01 -14.17 -15.92
N GLN A 301 -7.52 -15.36 -15.57
CA GLN A 301 -7.83 -16.63 -16.23
C GLN A 301 -8.65 -17.56 -15.32
N ASN A 302 -8.46 -17.44 -14.00
CA ASN A 302 -9.06 -18.31 -12.99
C ASN A 302 -10.14 -17.60 -12.15
N VAL A 303 -10.26 -16.28 -12.29
CA VAL A 303 -11.24 -15.44 -11.60
C VAL A 303 -12.27 -14.89 -12.58
N ASP A 304 -13.55 -15.18 -12.30
CA ASP A 304 -14.67 -14.51 -12.96
C ASP A 304 -15.16 -13.37 -12.07
N LEU A 305 -14.76 -12.13 -12.39
CA LEU A 305 -15.12 -10.95 -11.61
C LEU A 305 -16.64 -10.74 -11.50
N LYS A 306 -17.45 -11.22 -12.45
CA LYS A 306 -18.92 -11.08 -12.42
C LYS A 306 -19.56 -11.82 -11.24
N LYS A 307 -18.82 -12.70 -10.56
CA LYS A 307 -19.26 -13.38 -9.33
C LYS A 307 -19.11 -12.52 -8.07
N PHE A 308 -18.50 -11.34 -8.18
CA PHE A 308 -18.17 -10.49 -7.05
C PHE A 308 -18.70 -9.06 -7.26
N TYR A 309 -19.18 -8.44 -6.18
CA TYR A 309 -19.32 -6.99 -6.11
C TYR A 309 -17.91 -6.35 -6.09
N PRO A 310 -17.67 -5.24 -6.82
CA PRO A 310 -18.64 -4.40 -7.54
C PRO A 310 -18.88 -4.77 -9.03
N TYR A 311 -18.26 -5.83 -9.55
CA TYR A 311 -18.23 -6.11 -11.00
C TYR A 311 -19.44 -6.91 -11.52
N GLY A 312 -20.13 -7.60 -10.63
CA GLY A 312 -21.43 -8.22 -10.90
C GLY A 312 -22.44 -7.93 -9.81
N ASP A 313 -23.60 -8.57 -9.92
CA ASP A 313 -24.71 -8.47 -8.95
C ASP A 313 -24.94 -9.81 -8.24
N PRO A 314 -23.96 -10.32 -7.46
CA PRO A 314 -24.14 -11.59 -6.77
C PRO A 314 -25.17 -11.42 -5.66
N LYS A 315 -26.10 -12.37 -5.56
CA LYS A 315 -27.02 -12.45 -4.43
C LYS A 315 -26.30 -13.02 -3.23
N PHE A 316 -26.38 -12.31 -2.10
CA PHE A 316 -25.90 -12.79 -0.82
C PHE A 316 -26.97 -12.53 0.24
N PRO A 317 -27.35 -13.55 1.04
CA PRO A 317 -28.37 -13.42 2.08
C PRO A 317 -27.95 -12.47 3.20
#